data_AF-A0A7S2GHZ0-F1
#
_entry.id   AF-A0A7S2GHZ0-F1
#
_cell.length_a   1.000
_cell.length_b   1.000
_cell.length_c   1.000
_cell.angle_alpha   90.00
_cell.angle_beta   90.00
_cell.angle_gamma   90.00
#
_symmetry.space_group_name_H-M   'P 1'
#
loop_
_entity.id
_entity.type
_entity.pdbx_description
1 polymer ?
#
loop_
_entity_poly.entity_id
_entity_poly.type
_entity_poly.pdbx_seq_one_letter_code
_entity_poly.pdbx_strand_id
1 'polypeptide(L)'
;RYAPQASCGPLIQDSATSRKVDKRPDQMIHQGTRFGPVVQIVRHPLHHVESTMRCICSMGQEVNDRTRFWNQLSWDYASRYIDLSGNNNLTKLERSARYWLSWNALPDSFVRGRVFRIEDLDVESLINALGVHVPRERLEEVKKASSKFRASSLQPSIGGTKRLRLSWSRLSAELGSDLVMKMKERATSYGYDVMNEV
;
A
#
# COMPACT_ATOMS: atom_id res chain seq x y z
N ARG A 1 18.39 2.78 -56.79
CA ARG A 1 17.92 3.48 -55.58
C ARG A 1 18.76 2.96 -54.42
N TYR A 2 19.61 3.83 -53.86
CA TYR A 2 20.63 3.51 -52.86
C TYR A 2 20.01 3.39 -51.46
N ALA A 3 20.42 2.38 -50.71
CA ALA A 3 20.16 2.27 -49.27
C ALA A 3 21.36 2.86 -48.51
N PRO A 4 21.15 3.64 -47.44
CA PRO A 4 22.25 4.17 -46.64
C PRO A 4 22.76 3.13 -45.65
N GLN A 5 24.09 2.94 -45.64
CA GLN A 5 24.81 2.21 -44.59
C GLN A 5 25.01 3.16 -43.41
N ALA A 6 24.46 2.82 -42.24
CA ALA A 6 24.81 3.46 -40.98
C ALA A 6 25.97 2.69 -40.35
N SER A 7 27.12 3.35 -40.19
CA SER A 7 28.28 2.80 -39.48
C SER A 7 28.11 2.99 -37.98
N CYS A 8 28.20 1.89 -37.23
CA CYS A 8 28.34 1.93 -35.78
C CYS A 8 29.80 2.21 -35.42
N GLY A 9 30.05 3.31 -34.70
CA GLY A 9 31.36 3.62 -34.13
C GLY A 9 31.75 2.67 -32.98
N PRO A 10 33.03 2.67 -32.58
CA PRO A 10 33.56 1.69 -31.63
C PRO A 10 33.08 1.96 -30.20
N LEU A 11 32.68 0.87 -29.53
CA LEU A 11 32.36 0.80 -28.11
C LEU A 11 33.60 1.12 -27.26
N ILE A 12 33.47 2.13 -26.42
CA ILE A 12 34.41 2.44 -25.33
C ILE A 12 34.44 1.23 -24.38
N GLN A 13 35.59 0.58 -24.27
CA GLN A 13 35.85 -0.48 -23.29
C GLN A 13 36.09 0.15 -21.93
N ASP A 14 35.02 0.31 -21.16
CA ASP A 14 35.15 0.68 -19.74
C ASP A 14 35.66 -0.50 -18.93
N SER A 15 36.80 -0.21 -18.29
CA SER A 15 37.60 -1.08 -17.45
C SER A 15 36.81 -1.87 -16.39
N ALA A 16 37.17 -3.15 -16.31
CA ALA A 16 36.61 -4.16 -15.44
C ALA A 16 36.78 -3.84 -13.95
N THR A 17 35.73 -3.29 -13.33
CA THR A 17 35.44 -3.60 -11.93
C THR A 17 34.41 -4.73 -11.94
N SER A 18 34.91 -5.96 -11.80
CA SER A 18 34.09 -7.16 -11.60
C SER A 18 33.35 -7.03 -10.27
N ARG A 19 32.23 -6.29 -10.28
CA ARG A 19 31.22 -6.39 -9.24
C ARG A 19 30.75 -7.83 -9.30
N LYS A 20 31.05 -8.62 -8.26
CA LYS A 20 30.42 -9.91 -8.05
C LYS A 20 28.91 -9.66 -8.07
N VAL A 21 28.29 -9.91 -9.23
CA VAL A 21 26.84 -9.96 -9.35
C VAL A 21 26.45 -11.08 -8.40
N ASP A 22 25.80 -10.70 -7.30
CA ASP A 22 25.30 -11.67 -6.34
C ASP A 22 24.34 -12.57 -7.12
N LYS A 23 24.75 -13.83 -7.38
CA LYS A 23 23.98 -14.80 -8.16
C LYS A 23 22.86 -15.44 -7.34
N ARG A 24 22.66 -14.99 -6.10
CA ARG A 24 21.59 -15.46 -5.21
C ARG A 24 20.14 -15.16 -5.70
N PRO A 25 19.83 -14.15 -6.55
CA PRO A 25 18.46 -13.93 -7.01
C PRO A 25 17.95 -15.07 -7.90
N ASP A 26 18.77 -15.59 -8.81
CA ASP A 26 18.27 -16.47 -9.87
C ASP A 26 17.95 -17.89 -9.38
N GLN A 27 18.65 -18.36 -8.34
CA GLN A 27 18.36 -19.67 -7.73
C GLN A 27 17.05 -19.68 -6.91
N MET A 28 16.56 -18.52 -6.47
CA MET A 28 15.29 -18.42 -5.73
C MET A 28 14.05 -18.40 -6.65
N ILE A 29 14.24 -18.13 -7.94
CA ILE A 29 13.14 -18.00 -8.92
C ILE A 29 12.55 -19.37 -9.27
N HIS A 30 13.35 -20.44 -9.29
CA HIS A 30 12.91 -21.75 -9.80
C HIS A 30 12.24 -22.67 -8.78
N GLN A 31 12.40 -22.44 -7.47
CA GLN A 31 11.73 -23.25 -6.43
C GLN A 31 10.48 -22.58 -5.83
N GLY A 32 10.15 -21.36 -6.24
CA GLY A 32 9.05 -20.59 -5.65
C GLY A 32 9.36 -20.28 -4.19
N THR A 33 9.86 -19.07 -3.91
CA THR A 33 10.12 -18.66 -2.53
C THR A 33 8.80 -18.68 -1.75
N ARG A 34 8.69 -19.59 -0.78
CA ARG A 34 7.56 -19.64 0.15
C ARG A 34 7.80 -18.61 1.24
N PHE A 35 7.18 -17.44 1.10
CA PHE A 35 7.14 -16.46 2.18
C PHE A 35 6.18 -16.95 3.24
N GLY A 36 6.71 -17.29 4.42
CA GLY A 36 5.92 -17.81 5.53
C GLY A 36 6.62 -17.54 6.85
N PRO A 37 5.91 -17.05 7.87
CA PRO A 37 4.46 -16.81 7.88
C PRO A 37 4.03 -15.50 7.20
N VAL A 38 2.80 -15.48 6.65
CA VAL A 38 2.16 -14.27 6.12
C VAL A 38 1.21 -13.72 7.17
N VAL A 39 1.37 -12.43 7.49
CA VAL A 39 0.47 -11.68 8.38
C VAL A 39 -0.14 -10.54 7.59
N GLN A 40 -1.46 -10.39 7.67
CA GLN A 40 -2.18 -9.28 7.06
C GLN A 40 -2.46 -8.21 8.11
N ILE A 41 -2.09 -6.97 7.82
CA ILE A 41 -2.46 -5.81 8.63
C ILE A 41 -3.46 -5.00 7.83
N VAL A 42 -4.63 -4.77 8.42
CA VAL A 42 -5.75 -4.06 7.81
C VAL A 42 -6.04 -2.78 8.58
N ARG A 43 -6.59 -1.78 7.90
CA ARG A 43 -7.04 -0.51 8.48
C ARG A 43 -8.52 -0.31 8.17
N HIS A 44 -9.23 0.44 9.01
CA HIS A 44 -10.62 0.80 8.75
C HIS A 44 -10.77 1.38 7.33
N PRO A 45 -11.71 0.87 6.51
CA PRO A 45 -11.81 1.21 5.08
C PRO A 45 -11.98 2.70 4.83
N LEU A 46 -12.82 3.39 5.61
CA LEU A 46 -13.05 4.84 5.43
C LEU A 46 -11.76 5.63 5.66
N HIS A 47 -11.00 5.29 6.71
CA HIS A 47 -9.73 5.94 7.03
C HIS A 47 -8.64 5.63 6.01
N HIS A 48 -8.65 4.40 5.48
CA HIS A 48 -7.73 4.02 4.42
C HIS A 48 -8.01 4.79 3.14
N VAL A 49 -9.27 4.83 2.68
CA VAL A 49 -9.69 5.57 1.49
C VAL A 49 -9.39 7.06 1.62
N GLU A 50 -9.71 7.67 2.76
CA GLU A 50 -9.36 9.09 3.00
C GLU A 50 -7.84 9.33 2.90
N SER A 51 -7.04 8.38 3.40
CA SER A 51 -5.59 8.44 3.34
C SER A 51 -5.06 8.32 1.91
N THR A 52 -5.52 7.32 1.15
CA THR A 52 -5.04 7.05 -0.21
C THR A 52 -5.54 8.05 -1.24
N MET A 53 -6.69 8.69 -0.99
CA MET A 53 -7.16 9.84 -1.78
C MET A 53 -6.19 11.03 -1.73
N ARG A 54 -5.45 11.22 -0.63
CA ARG A 54 -4.48 12.30 -0.48
C ARG A 54 -3.15 11.98 -1.18
N CYS A 55 -2.62 10.78 -0.94
CA CYS A 55 -1.57 10.16 -1.73
C CYS A 55 -1.44 8.68 -1.32
N ILE A 56 -1.08 7.79 -2.26
CA ILE A 56 -0.56 6.46 -1.86
C ILE A 56 0.80 6.61 -1.19
N CYS A 57 1.62 7.54 -1.68
CA CYS A 57 2.88 7.92 -1.08
C CYS A 57 2.63 8.58 0.28
N SER A 58 3.43 8.31 1.30
CA SER A 58 3.25 8.83 2.67
C SER A 58 3.36 10.37 2.82
N MET A 59 3.37 11.15 1.73
CA MET A 59 3.63 12.60 1.71
C MET A 59 2.37 13.49 1.74
N GLY A 60 1.17 12.92 1.70
CA GLY A 60 -0.05 13.56 2.19
C GLY A 60 -0.65 14.73 1.40
N GLN A 61 0.00 15.29 0.36
CA GLN A 61 -0.59 16.24 -0.61
C GLN A 61 0.16 16.25 -1.95
N GLU A 62 -0.56 16.46 -3.07
CA GLU A 62 0.01 16.70 -4.41
C GLU A 62 0.57 18.13 -4.51
N VAL A 63 1.60 18.45 -3.73
CA VAL A 63 2.14 19.83 -3.65
C VAL A 63 3.11 20.14 -4.80
N ASN A 64 3.70 19.13 -5.45
CA ASN A 64 4.68 19.31 -6.52
C ASN A 64 4.69 18.13 -7.52
N ASP A 65 5.29 18.36 -8.69
CA ASP A 65 5.40 17.37 -9.76
C ASP A 65 6.10 16.08 -9.30
N ARG A 66 7.06 16.20 -8.38
CA ARG A 66 7.73 15.04 -7.77
C ARG A 66 6.72 14.15 -7.03
N THR A 67 5.81 14.73 -6.25
CA THR A 67 4.79 13.96 -5.52
C THR A 67 3.79 13.33 -6.48
N ARG A 68 3.39 14.05 -7.54
CA ARG A 68 2.54 13.50 -8.60
C ARG A 68 3.20 12.29 -9.27
N PHE A 69 4.49 12.38 -9.59
CA PHE A 69 5.28 11.29 -10.18
C PHE A 69 5.31 10.06 -9.27
N TRP A 70 5.62 10.21 -7.98
CA TRP A 70 5.61 9.09 -7.04
C TRP A 70 4.22 8.49 -6.81
N ASN A 71 3.17 9.32 -6.80
CA ASN A 71 1.79 8.85 -6.72
C ASN A 71 1.45 8.00 -7.95
N GLN A 72 1.78 8.48 -9.15
CA GLN A 72 1.57 7.73 -10.40
C GLN A 72 2.32 6.40 -10.41
N LEU A 73 3.63 6.40 -10.08
CA LEU A 73 4.42 5.17 -9.99
C LEU A 73 3.82 4.16 -9.00
N SER A 74 3.26 4.64 -7.89
CA SER A 74 2.64 3.79 -6.87
C SER A 74 1.35 3.15 -7.40
N TRP A 75 0.53 3.91 -8.11
CA TRP A 75 -0.68 3.41 -8.78
C TRP A 75 -0.36 2.45 -9.93
N ASP A 76 0.67 2.75 -10.72
CA ASP A 76 1.14 1.90 -11.82
C ASP A 76 1.64 0.56 -11.27
N TYR A 77 2.35 0.57 -10.14
CA TYR A 77 2.78 -0.64 -9.46
C TYR A 77 1.59 -1.44 -8.94
N ALA A 78 0.66 -0.81 -8.22
CA ALA A 78 -0.53 -1.49 -7.68
C ALA A 78 -1.36 -2.15 -8.80
N SER A 79 -1.54 -1.47 -9.93
CA SER A 79 -2.32 -1.95 -11.08
C SER A 79 -1.75 -3.21 -11.73
N ARG A 80 -0.51 -3.62 -11.39
CA ARG A 80 0.07 -4.90 -11.85
C ARG A 80 -0.48 -6.11 -11.09
N TYR A 81 -0.98 -5.89 -9.88
CA TYR A 81 -1.39 -6.95 -8.95
C TYR A 81 -2.88 -6.97 -8.69
N ILE A 82 -3.55 -5.82 -8.81
CA ILE A 82 -4.98 -5.69 -8.61
C ILE A 82 -5.64 -5.07 -9.83
N ASP A 83 -6.85 -5.56 -10.13
CA ASP A 83 -7.64 -5.02 -11.22
C ASP A 83 -8.17 -3.63 -10.86
N LEU A 84 -7.55 -2.61 -11.45
CA LEU A 84 -7.99 -1.22 -11.46
C LEU A 84 -8.41 -0.81 -12.89
N SER A 85 -8.84 -1.77 -13.72
CA SER A 85 -9.32 -1.51 -15.08
C SER A 85 -10.45 -0.47 -15.09
N GLY A 86 -10.41 0.41 -16.11
CA GLY A 86 -11.17 1.66 -16.14
C GLY A 86 -10.40 2.89 -15.62
N ASN A 87 -9.15 2.71 -15.18
CA ASN A 87 -8.30 3.68 -14.47
C ASN A 87 -8.28 5.12 -15.02
N ASN A 88 -8.42 5.30 -16.35
CA ASN A 88 -8.42 6.62 -16.97
C ASN A 88 -9.63 7.48 -16.55
N ASN A 89 -10.76 6.85 -16.18
CA ASN A 89 -12.00 7.53 -15.84
C ASN A 89 -12.42 7.39 -14.37
N LEU A 90 -11.66 6.64 -13.55
CA LEU A 90 -11.98 6.49 -12.14
C LEU A 90 -11.69 7.77 -11.36
N THR A 91 -12.63 8.18 -10.52
CA THR A 91 -12.39 9.24 -9.54
C THR A 91 -11.33 8.79 -8.52
N LYS A 92 -10.65 9.74 -7.85
CA LYS A 92 -9.68 9.41 -6.78
C LYS A 92 -10.33 8.59 -5.66
N LEU A 93 -11.60 8.88 -5.34
CA LEU A 93 -12.38 8.15 -4.35
C LEU A 93 -12.61 6.70 -4.78
N GLU A 94 -13.11 6.49 -6.00
CA GLU A 94 -13.41 5.16 -6.51
C GLU A 94 -12.15 4.31 -6.61
N ARG A 95 -11.06 4.89 -7.15
CA ARG A 95 -9.76 4.21 -7.25
C ARG A 95 -9.24 3.78 -5.88
N SER A 96 -9.36 4.64 -4.87
CA SER A 96 -8.95 4.36 -3.49
C SER A 96 -9.81 3.27 -2.82
N ALA A 97 -11.11 3.26 -3.07
CA ALA A 97 -12.04 2.25 -2.60
C ALA A 97 -11.75 0.86 -3.23
N ARG A 98 -11.60 0.81 -4.55
CA ARG A 98 -11.23 -0.41 -5.29
C ARG A 98 -9.86 -0.92 -4.86
N TYR A 99 -8.90 -0.03 -4.65
CA TYR A 99 -7.58 -0.39 -4.11
C TYR A 99 -7.71 -1.11 -2.79
N TRP A 100 -8.40 -0.53 -1.80
CA TRP A 100 -8.57 -1.17 -0.50
C TRP A 100 -9.23 -2.54 -0.62
N LEU A 101 -10.30 -2.66 -1.41
CA LEU A 101 -11.03 -3.92 -1.57
C LEU A 101 -10.16 -5.00 -2.22
N SER A 102 -9.57 -4.71 -3.38
CA SER A 102 -8.79 -5.68 -4.16
C SER A 102 -7.47 -6.04 -3.48
N TRP A 103 -6.78 -5.06 -2.89
CA TRP A 103 -5.52 -5.30 -2.19
C TRP A 103 -5.68 -6.23 -1.00
N ASN A 104 -6.75 -6.03 -0.22
CA ASN A 104 -7.06 -6.90 0.92
C ASN A 104 -7.62 -8.27 0.50
N ALA A 105 -7.91 -8.49 -0.78
CA ALA A 105 -8.29 -9.80 -1.33
C ALA A 105 -7.11 -10.69 -1.72
N LEU A 106 -5.98 -10.08 -2.09
CA LEU A 106 -4.76 -10.81 -2.47
C LEU A 106 -4.34 -11.90 -1.45
N PRO A 107 -4.37 -11.64 -0.13
CA PRO A 107 -3.95 -12.64 0.85
C PRO A 107 -5.00 -13.71 1.17
N ASP A 108 -6.22 -13.67 0.63
CA ASP A 108 -7.32 -14.58 1.02
C ASP A 108 -6.93 -16.07 0.86
N SER A 109 -6.05 -16.39 -0.10
CA SER A 109 -5.55 -17.75 -0.34
C SER A 109 -4.37 -18.16 0.56
N PHE A 110 -3.72 -17.21 1.24
CA PHE A 110 -2.48 -17.42 1.99
C PHE A 110 -2.62 -17.18 3.51
N VAL A 111 -3.53 -16.30 3.92
CA VAL A 111 -3.65 -15.85 5.32
C VAL A 111 -4.77 -16.62 6.02
N ARG A 112 -4.43 -17.78 6.58
CA ARG A 112 -5.32 -18.51 7.48
C ARG A 112 -5.24 -17.91 8.89
N GLY A 113 -6.11 -16.93 9.17
CA GLY A 113 -6.37 -16.46 10.54
C GLY A 113 -5.31 -15.55 11.17
N ARG A 114 -4.46 -14.90 10.37
CA ARG A 114 -3.44 -13.93 10.86
C ARG A 114 -3.72 -12.54 10.32
N VAL A 115 -4.88 -12.00 10.67
CA VAL A 115 -5.32 -10.65 10.29
C VAL A 115 -5.35 -9.77 11.53
N PHE A 116 -4.69 -8.62 11.47
CA PHE A 116 -4.63 -7.64 12.55
C PHE A 116 -5.19 -6.30 12.08
N ARG A 117 -6.06 -5.69 12.90
CA ARG A 117 -6.48 -4.29 12.69
C ARG A 117 -5.37 -3.37 13.20
N ILE A 118 -4.96 -2.38 12.42
CA ILE A 118 -3.89 -1.46 12.80
C ILE A 118 -4.28 -0.61 14.01
N GLU A 119 -5.57 -0.32 14.17
CA GLU A 119 -6.13 0.44 15.28
C GLU A 119 -5.99 -0.27 16.64
N ASP A 120 -5.97 -1.61 16.63
CA ASP A 120 -5.91 -2.46 17.82
C ASP A 120 -4.68 -3.38 17.79
N LEU A 121 -3.62 -2.95 17.09
CA LEU A 121 -2.45 -3.78 16.85
C LEU A 121 -1.64 -3.95 18.13
N ASP A 122 -1.72 -5.15 18.71
CA ASP A 122 -0.81 -5.58 19.76
C ASP A 122 0.50 -6.10 19.16
N VAL A 123 1.61 -5.44 19.52
CA VAL A 123 2.95 -5.73 18.99
C VAL A 123 3.40 -7.14 19.36
N GLU A 124 3.07 -7.61 20.56
CA GLU A 124 3.47 -8.95 21.02
C GLU A 124 2.75 -10.04 20.22
N SER A 125 1.44 -9.89 20.03
CA SER A 125 0.64 -10.79 19.19
C SER A 125 1.11 -10.80 17.73
N LEU A 126 1.50 -9.65 17.16
CA LEU A 126 2.07 -9.57 15.81
C LEU A 126 3.39 -10.34 15.69
N ILE A 127 4.30 -10.18 16.66
CA ILE A 127 5.59 -10.86 16.67
C ILE A 127 5.42 -12.37 16.82
N ASN A 128 4.51 -12.79 17.69
CA ASN A 128 4.13 -14.19 17.85
C ASN A 128 3.54 -14.75 16.54
N ALA A 129 2.70 -13.99 15.83
CA ALA A 129 2.14 -14.38 14.54
C ALA A 129 3.21 -14.45 13.43
N LEU A 130 4.30 -13.71 13.56
CA LEU A 130 5.47 -13.83 12.67
C LEU A 130 6.38 -15.01 13.03
N GLY A 131 6.10 -15.74 14.11
CA GLY A 131 6.92 -16.87 14.55
C GLY A 131 8.31 -16.45 15.04
N VAL A 132 8.47 -15.18 15.43
CA VAL A 132 9.73 -14.64 15.93
C VAL A 132 9.67 -14.62 17.45
N HIS A 133 10.67 -15.19 18.11
CA HIS A 133 10.82 -15.03 19.55
C HIS A 133 11.71 -13.82 19.84
N VAL A 134 11.11 -12.78 20.45
CA VAL A 134 11.82 -11.58 20.87
C VAL A 134 11.70 -11.45 22.39
N PRO A 135 12.81 -11.35 23.14
CA PRO A 135 12.76 -11.07 24.57
C PRO A 135 12.01 -9.75 24.85
N ARG A 136 11.16 -9.75 25.88
CA ARG A 136 10.26 -8.63 26.20
C ARG A 136 11.00 -7.31 26.39
N GLU A 137 12.24 -7.36 26.89
CA GLU A 137 13.09 -6.19 27.13
C GLU A 137 13.39 -5.42 25.83
N ARG A 138 13.52 -6.12 24.70
CA ARG A 138 13.77 -5.51 23.38
C ARG A 138 12.51 -4.87 22.79
N LEU A 139 11.32 -5.30 23.20
CA LEU A 139 10.06 -4.74 22.72
C LEU A 139 9.81 -3.33 23.28
N GLU A 140 10.21 -3.09 24.53
CA GLU A 140 10.05 -1.79 25.19
C GLU A 140 10.93 -0.69 24.59
N GLU A 141 12.05 -1.06 23.96
CA GLU A 141 12.92 -0.12 23.24
C GLU A 141 12.24 0.45 21.98
N VAL A 142 11.52 -0.39 21.24
CA VAL A 142 10.79 0.01 20.02
C VAL A 142 9.66 0.99 20.34
N LYS A 143 8.94 0.79 21.45
CA LYS A 143 7.88 1.71 21.91
C LYS A 143 8.40 3.13 22.17
N LYS A 144 9.65 3.26 22.65
CA LYS A 144 10.29 4.56 22.88
C LYS A 144 10.70 5.22 21.56
N ALA A 145 11.17 4.44 20.59
CA ALA A 145 11.60 4.93 19.28
C ALA A 145 10.43 5.39 18.37
N SER A 146 9.26 4.75 18.44
CA SER A 146 8.11 5.05 17.59
C SER A 146 7.46 6.43 17.84
N SER A 147 7.77 7.06 18.97
CA SER A 147 7.25 8.37 19.38
C SER A 147 7.60 9.55 18.46
N LYS A 148 8.44 9.34 17.43
CA LYS A 148 8.88 10.38 16.50
C LYS A 148 8.43 10.18 15.05
N PHE A 149 7.47 9.30 14.75
CA PHE A 149 6.72 9.46 13.50
C PHE A 149 5.74 10.63 13.65
N ARG A 150 6.33 11.83 13.75
CA ARG A 150 5.62 13.09 13.61
C ARG A 150 5.10 13.12 12.17
N ALA A 151 3.88 12.63 11.97
CA ALA A 151 2.99 13.07 10.89
C ALA A 151 2.58 14.55 11.08
N SER A 152 3.40 15.33 11.78
CA SER A 152 3.35 16.77 11.99
C SER A 152 4.59 17.34 11.30
N SER A 153 4.49 17.66 10.02
CA SER A 153 4.53 19.08 9.65
C SER A 153 3.88 19.39 8.30
N LEU A 154 2.87 18.62 7.88
CA LEU A 154 1.83 19.23 7.04
C LEU A 154 1.02 20.11 7.99
N GLN A 155 1.47 21.35 8.14
CA GLN A 155 0.72 22.37 8.85
C GLN A 155 -0.73 22.31 8.34
N PRO A 156 -1.75 22.34 9.23
CA PRO A 156 -3.06 22.73 8.78
C PRO A 156 -2.85 24.08 8.09
N SER A 157 -3.04 24.13 6.77
CA SER A 157 -3.04 25.39 6.06
C SER A 157 -3.97 26.33 6.82
N ILE A 158 -3.54 27.57 6.97
CA ILE A 158 -4.13 28.63 7.80
C ILE A 158 -5.59 29.00 7.39
N GLY A 159 -6.25 28.18 6.57
CA GLY A 159 -7.71 28.10 6.43
C GLY A 159 -8.18 26.69 6.73
N GLY A 160 -8.89 26.50 7.86
CA GLY A 160 -9.38 25.23 8.39
C GLY A 160 -10.28 24.47 7.42
N THR A 161 -9.68 23.82 6.43
CA THR A 161 -10.33 22.83 5.59
C THR A 161 -10.62 21.63 6.49
N LYS A 162 -11.87 21.56 6.96
CA LYS A 162 -12.40 20.42 7.71
C LYS A 162 -11.91 19.15 7.01
N ARG A 163 -11.17 18.30 7.73
CA ARG A 163 -10.79 16.98 7.21
C ARG A 163 -12.06 16.34 6.67
N LEU A 164 -12.01 15.95 5.41
CA LEU A 164 -13.13 15.38 4.70
C LEU A 164 -13.45 14.03 5.34
N ARG A 165 -14.25 14.03 6.40
CA ARG A 165 -14.67 12.82 7.09
C ARG A 165 -15.56 12.04 6.13
N LEU A 166 -15.04 10.92 5.65
CA LEU A 166 -15.76 10.03 4.75
C LEU A 166 -16.73 9.18 5.58
N SER A 167 -17.99 9.11 5.18
CA SER A 167 -18.99 8.22 5.77
C SER A 167 -19.40 7.13 4.77
N TRP A 168 -20.01 6.06 5.28
CA TRP A 168 -20.57 5.00 4.42
C TRP A 168 -21.71 5.48 3.53
N SER A 169 -22.56 6.36 4.07
CA SER A 169 -23.64 7.02 3.33
C SER A 169 -23.10 7.81 2.14
N ARG A 170 -22.04 8.60 2.37
CA ARG A 170 -21.36 9.36 1.31
C ARG A 170 -20.70 8.46 0.27
N LEU A 171 -19.97 7.42 0.70
CA LEU A 171 -19.40 6.44 -0.22
C LEU A 171 -20.46 5.80 -1.12
N SER A 172 -21.61 5.45 -0.55
CA SER A 172 -22.70 4.81 -1.29
C SER A 172 -23.29 5.75 -2.34
N ALA A 173 -23.42 7.03 -2.01
CA ALA A 173 -23.91 8.06 -2.94
C ALA A 173 -22.93 8.31 -4.10
N GLU A 174 -21.61 8.28 -3.84
CA GLU A 174 -20.59 8.57 -4.86
C GLU A 174 -20.19 7.35 -5.71
N LEU A 175 -20.19 6.14 -5.13
CA LEU A 175 -19.63 4.93 -5.76
C LEU A 175 -20.68 3.87 -6.14
N GLY A 176 -21.93 4.04 -5.71
CA GLY A 176 -22.98 3.05 -5.85
C GLY A 176 -22.97 1.98 -4.76
N SER A 177 -24.12 1.31 -4.59
CA SER A 177 -24.35 0.33 -3.53
C SER A 177 -23.43 -0.88 -3.60
N ASP A 178 -23.14 -1.37 -4.81
CA ASP A 178 -22.51 -2.69 -4.99
C ASP A 178 -21.06 -2.70 -4.51
N LEU A 179 -20.29 -1.67 -4.86
CA LEU A 179 -18.91 -1.55 -4.41
C LEU A 179 -18.85 -1.35 -2.89
N VAL A 180 -19.74 -0.52 -2.35
CA VAL A 180 -19.77 -0.24 -0.91
C VAL A 180 -20.22 -1.44 -0.10
N MET A 181 -21.17 -2.23 -0.61
CA MET A 181 -21.60 -3.47 0.03
C MET A 181 -20.44 -4.47 0.14
N LYS A 182 -19.69 -4.68 -0.94
CA LYS A 182 -18.47 -5.53 -0.93
C LYS A 182 -17.43 -5.03 0.07
N MET A 183 -17.24 -3.71 0.16
CA MET A 183 -16.34 -3.12 1.16
C MET A 183 -16.84 -3.36 2.59
N LYS A 184 -18.14 -3.20 2.85
CA LYS A 184 -18.74 -3.43 4.17
C LYS A 184 -18.65 -4.91 4.58
N GLU A 185 -18.96 -5.84 3.67
CA GLU A 185 -18.83 -7.28 3.90
C GLU A 185 -17.39 -7.64 4.30
N ARG A 186 -16.40 -7.15 3.54
CA ARG A 186 -14.99 -7.37 3.86
C ARG A 186 -14.57 -6.72 5.17
N ALA A 187 -15.01 -5.50 5.44
CA ALA A 187 -14.71 -4.83 6.71
C ALA A 187 -15.31 -5.59 7.90
N THR A 188 -16.53 -6.10 7.75
CA THR A 188 -17.19 -6.96 8.75
C THR A 188 -16.40 -8.25 8.98
N SER A 189 -15.86 -8.86 7.91
CA SER A 189 -15.00 -10.06 8.04
C SER A 189 -13.70 -9.80 8.82
N TYR A 190 -13.27 -8.54 8.92
CA TYR A 190 -12.14 -8.11 9.74
C TYR A 190 -12.53 -7.61 11.14
N GLY A 191 -13.82 -7.69 11.49
CA GLY A 191 -14.34 -7.26 12.79
C GLY A 191 -14.57 -5.76 12.93
N TYR A 192 -14.66 -5.01 11.82
CA TYR A 192 -15.10 -3.61 11.87
C TYR A 192 -16.62 -3.53 11.97
N ASP A 193 -17.11 -2.62 12.81
CA ASP A 193 -18.52 -2.27 12.87
C ASP A 193 -18.87 -1.29 11.74
N VAL A 194 -19.64 -1.77 10.76
CA VAL A 194 -20.06 -1.00 9.59
C VAL A 194 -21.41 -0.30 9.76
N MET A 195 -22.09 -0.54 10.89
CA MET A 195 -23.39 0.07 11.20
C MET A 195 -23.23 1.40 11.93
N ASN A 196 -22.16 1.54 12.71
CA ASN A 196 -21.81 2.80 13.35
C ASN A 196 -21.07 3.71 12.35
N GLU A 197 -21.66 4.87 12.03
CA GLU A 197 -20.96 5.90 11.26
C GLU A 197 -19.83 6.48 12.14
N VAL A 198 -18.57 6.14 11.80
CA VAL A 198 -17.38 6.51 12.57
C VAL A 198 -17.20 8.00 12.67
#